data_AF-W2ZH49-F1
#
_entry.id   AF-W2ZH49-F1
#
_cell.length_a   1.000
_cell.length_b   1.000
_cell.length_c   1.000
_cell.angle_alpha   90.00
_cell.angle_beta   90.00
_cell.angle_gamma   90.00
#
_symmetry.space_group_name_H-M   'P 1'
#
loop_
_entity.id
_entity.type
_entity.pdbx_description
1 polymer ?
#
loop_
_entity_poly.entity_id
_entity_poly.type
_entity_poly.pdbx_seq_one_letter_code
_entity_poly.pdbx_strand_id
1 'polypeptide(L)'
;MAVNESSPLLQGHSAQQQQSGRPPLRRALYVIVPLALVAIATICILISSDGSKKSSAASSSAPAPTKAPAEVKFTDAELLTMRPPFEEKLHPLPPKLVRRNDFGRSLPTNEFWSNLMVADSHGLNAGAGEVTLSPYTVRSLPKRLEISYGDSRRVATKDTITEYFNVDASFTAYSHKVLDGNETGSALLGDGNSTSRNVVGFDVLSVLLQYYYGEENKWMKVPMVRGSPYVTVEYQNVLPVLEFNATVSTVNGEKVEQKDPLAPWNELQTWTSNRFELDIEVYGAGESAHGTGKSQQKWILYFDKVRTVQLQYANEKDYRPYNWRGELTTPTNIRLVDTDFFTGTARLAIVPQGSSHAAIKALDKAAAIYPVGSSITTDVKDTDASFSFCWKTKTFPDLGEPNLKSTSTAELLMMANPHHVATFKTDSDAFQVLGQFGYRTLKSVMTAVLGSCWEMQDSLPTASFQEENVQIQPQYLEAIKVALANDSNYTPEADDPYYFGKEIGRQARLVLIADKLDEKELRDDMLDKLEEWLTPWMLGQNSDHFVYDRSWGGLCSLNGLKGVFWMTDFGNGWYNDHVRSLHAASLIVTLMDSQSTVLLCSTSTTATSCTRSLSWANTVQPSLKHTRPL
;
A
#
# COMPACT_ATOMS: atom_id res chain seq x y z
N MET A 1 -32.07 -1.98 15.79
CA MET A 1 -31.37 -3.04 16.53
C MET A 1 -29.88 -2.80 16.36
N ALA A 2 -29.22 -2.29 17.39
CA ALA A 2 -27.77 -2.08 17.37
C ALA A 2 -27.11 -3.44 17.62
N VAL A 3 -26.53 -4.05 16.59
CA VAL A 3 -25.63 -5.19 16.78
C VAL A 3 -24.35 -4.59 17.33
N ASN A 4 -24.06 -4.88 18.60
CA ASN A 4 -22.81 -4.50 19.23
C ASN A 4 -21.71 -5.37 18.60
N GLU A 5 -21.05 -4.86 17.56
CA GLU A 5 -19.86 -5.50 16.98
C GLU A 5 -18.67 -5.25 17.92
N SER A 6 -18.68 -5.94 19.07
CA SER A 6 -17.51 -6.01 19.96
C SER A 6 -16.40 -6.81 19.27
N SER A 7 -15.14 -6.38 19.43
CA SER A 7 -13.97 -7.07 18.91
C SER A 7 -13.99 -8.55 19.28
N PRO A 8 -14.03 -9.50 18.32
CA PRO A 8 -14.09 -10.92 18.60
C PRO A 8 -12.81 -11.48 19.24
N LEU A 9 -11.72 -10.70 19.28
CA LEU A 9 -10.46 -11.08 19.92
C LEU A 9 -10.48 -10.94 21.46
N LEU A 10 -11.58 -10.41 22.04
CA LEU A 10 -11.70 -10.17 23.47
C LEU A 10 -12.68 -11.12 24.19
N GLN A 11 -13.24 -12.13 23.52
CA GLN A 11 -14.15 -13.08 24.19
C GLN A 11 -13.90 -14.54 23.78
N GLY A 12 -13.84 -15.39 24.81
CA GLY A 12 -13.46 -16.81 24.74
C GLY A 12 -14.44 -17.71 24.00
N HIS A 13 -13.88 -18.78 23.44
CA HIS A 13 -14.52 -19.80 22.62
C HIS A 13 -15.77 -20.45 23.23
N SER A 14 -16.82 -20.57 22.41
CA SER A 14 -17.73 -21.72 22.41
C SER A 14 -18.54 -21.76 21.10
N ALA A 15 -18.86 -22.99 20.68
CA ALA A 15 -19.11 -23.44 19.31
C ALA A 15 -20.55 -23.22 18.78
N GLN A 16 -20.74 -23.31 17.45
CA GLN A 16 -21.46 -24.42 16.78
C GLN A 16 -21.62 -24.20 15.27
N GLN A 17 -21.24 -25.22 14.49
CA GLN A 17 -21.46 -25.32 13.04
C GLN A 17 -22.93 -25.64 12.73
N GLN A 18 -23.53 -24.89 11.81
CA GLN A 18 -24.74 -25.31 11.10
C GLN A 18 -24.49 -25.29 9.58
N GLN A 19 -24.57 -26.48 8.99
CA GLN A 19 -24.59 -26.71 7.55
C GLN A 19 -25.95 -26.29 6.96
N SER A 20 -25.96 -25.60 5.83
CA SER A 20 -27.13 -25.53 4.96
C SER A 20 -26.72 -25.66 3.49
N GLY A 21 -27.24 -26.68 2.83
CA GLY A 21 -27.00 -26.98 1.41
C GLY A 21 -27.66 -25.99 0.44
N ARG A 22 -27.05 -25.84 -0.73
CA ARG A 22 -27.61 -25.12 -1.90
C ARG A 22 -27.58 -26.04 -3.14
N PRO A 23 -28.60 -26.02 -4.00
CA PRO A 23 -28.65 -26.86 -5.20
C PRO A 23 -27.90 -26.22 -6.39
N PRO A 24 -27.21 -27.01 -7.23
CA PRO A 24 -26.58 -26.53 -8.46
C PRO A 24 -27.55 -26.72 -9.65
N LEU A 25 -27.54 -25.78 -10.59
CA LEU A 25 -27.90 -25.90 -12.02
C LEU A 25 -28.57 -24.62 -12.52
N ARG A 26 -27.73 -23.61 -12.82
CA ARG A 26 -28.06 -22.53 -13.77
C ARG A 26 -26.85 -21.70 -14.25
N ARG A 27 -25.63 -22.00 -13.79
CA ARG A 27 -24.40 -21.29 -14.20
C ARG A 27 -23.62 -21.93 -15.36
N ALA A 28 -24.01 -23.11 -15.86
CA ALA A 28 -23.28 -23.80 -16.92
C ALA A 28 -23.50 -23.22 -18.34
N LEU A 29 -24.49 -22.35 -18.54
CA LEU A 29 -24.85 -21.84 -19.88
C LEU A 29 -24.15 -20.52 -20.28
N TYR A 30 -23.54 -19.79 -19.34
CA TYR A 30 -22.91 -18.49 -19.62
C TYR A 30 -21.41 -18.57 -19.96
N VAL A 31 -20.78 -19.74 -19.78
CA VAL A 31 -19.34 -19.94 -20.02
C VAL A 31 -19.06 -20.66 -21.34
N ILE A 32 -19.99 -21.49 -21.82
CA ILE A 32 -19.75 -22.37 -22.97
C ILE A 32 -19.88 -21.62 -24.31
N VAL A 33 -20.75 -20.61 -24.40
CA VAL A 33 -21.03 -19.89 -25.65
C VAL A 33 -19.88 -18.97 -26.11
N PRO A 34 -19.17 -18.22 -25.23
CA PRO A 34 -18.04 -17.39 -25.66
C PRO A 34 -16.81 -18.22 -26.08
N LEU A 35 -16.56 -19.37 -25.44
CA LEU A 35 -15.40 -20.23 -25.73
C LEU A 35 -15.49 -20.88 -27.12
N ALA A 36 -16.69 -21.23 -27.57
CA ALA A 36 -16.89 -21.79 -28.91
C ALA A 36 -16.63 -20.77 -30.03
N LEU A 37 -16.92 -19.49 -29.81
CA LEU A 37 -16.69 -18.43 -30.80
C LEU A 37 -15.20 -18.09 -30.95
N VAL A 38 -14.43 -18.13 -29.86
CA VAL A 38 -12.97 -17.91 -29.91
C VAL A 38 -12.29 -19.05 -30.67
N ALA A 39 -12.65 -20.30 -30.43
CA ALA A 39 -12.06 -21.45 -31.12
C ALA A 39 -12.29 -21.45 -32.65
N ILE A 40 -13.45 -20.99 -33.10
CA ILE A 40 -13.76 -20.89 -34.54
C ILE A 40 -12.92 -19.79 -35.20
N ALA A 41 -12.67 -18.67 -34.52
CA ALA A 41 -11.84 -17.59 -35.05
C ALA A 41 -10.36 -18.00 -35.18
N THR A 42 -9.82 -18.78 -34.24
CA THR A 42 -8.42 -19.25 -34.29
C THR A 42 -8.18 -20.23 -35.43
N ILE A 43 -9.15 -21.09 -35.74
CA ILE A 43 -9.05 -22.06 -36.84
C ILE A 43 -9.05 -21.35 -38.20
N CYS A 44 -9.82 -20.27 -38.36
CA CYS A 44 -9.82 -19.49 -39.61
C CYS A 44 -8.50 -18.73 -39.85
N ILE A 45 -7.78 -18.34 -38.80
CA ILE A 45 -6.47 -17.66 -38.92
C ILE A 45 -5.37 -18.66 -39.29
N LEU A 46 -5.41 -19.88 -38.74
CA LEU A 46 -4.40 -20.92 -39.01
C LEU A 46 -4.48 -21.52 -40.42
N ILE A 47 -5.64 -21.45 -41.08
CA ILE A 47 -5.81 -21.94 -42.48
C ILE A 47 -5.33 -20.90 -43.52
N SER A 48 -5.02 -19.67 -43.10
CA SER A 48 -4.68 -18.56 -44.02
C SER A 48 -3.17 -18.28 -44.15
N SER A 49 -2.31 -19.12 -43.57
CA SER A 49 -0.85 -18.90 -43.52
C SER A 49 -0.10 -20.18 -43.93
N ASP A 50 -0.11 -20.48 -45.23
CA ASP A 50 0.76 -21.50 -45.81
C ASP A 50 1.58 -20.90 -46.95
N GLY A 51 2.91 -20.88 -46.81
CA GLY A 51 3.78 -20.10 -47.68
C GLY A 51 5.29 -20.20 -47.38
N SER A 52 5.84 -21.42 -47.42
CA SER A 52 7.22 -21.79 -47.81
C SER A 52 8.45 -21.01 -47.29
N LYS A 53 9.41 -21.72 -46.67
CA LYS A 53 10.69 -22.14 -47.30
C LYS A 53 11.59 -22.89 -46.30
N LYS A 54 12.02 -24.09 -46.69
CA LYS A 54 13.09 -24.88 -46.05
C LYS A 54 14.46 -24.34 -46.48
N SER A 55 15.43 -24.25 -45.57
CA SER A 55 16.86 -24.26 -45.89
C SER A 55 17.62 -25.15 -44.90
N SER A 56 18.57 -25.93 -45.42
CA SER A 56 19.43 -26.89 -44.72
C SER A 56 20.79 -26.29 -44.37
N ALA A 57 21.31 -26.56 -43.17
CA ALA A 57 22.74 -26.57 -42.83
C ALA A 57 22.91 -27.32 -41.49
N ALA A 58 23.54 -28.50 -41.46
CA ALA A 58 24.99 -28.76 -41.32
C ALA A 58 25.40 -28.95 -39.84
N SER A 59 25.86 -30.18 -39.55
CA SER A 59 26.40 -30.62 -38.26
C SER A 59 27.74 -29.95 -37.94
N SER A 60 27.85 -29.33 -36.77
CA SER A 60 29.14 -28.94 -36.17
C SER A 60 29.24 -29.47 -34.74
N SER A 61 30.28 -30.26 -34.51
CA SER A 61 30.70 -30.80 -33.21
C SER A 61 30.97 -29.72 -32.17
N ALA A 62 30.51 -29.95 -30.94
CA ALA A 62 30.76 -29.10 -29.76
C ALA A 62 32.27 -28.97 -29.45
N PRO A 63 32.76 -27.80 -29.01
CA PRO A 63 34.12 -27.67 -28.48
C PRO A 63 34.21 -28.15 -27.03
N ALA A 64 35.38 -28.69 -26.66
CA ALA A 64 35.71 -29.17 -25.32
C ALA A 64 35.65 -28.05 -24.25
N PRO A 65 35.35 -28.38 -22.98
CA PRO A 65 35.11 -27.39 -21.94
C PRO A 65 36.40 -26.66 -21.53
N THR A 66 36.40 -25.35 -21.69
CA THR A 66 37.44 -24.43 -21.23
C THR A 66 37.43 -24.34 -19.70
N LYS A 67 38.62 -24.24 -19.09
CA LYS A 67 38.84 -24.09 -17.63
C LYS A 67 37.90 -23.07 -16.99
N ALA A 68 37.34 -23.43 -15.84
CA ALA A 68 36.50 -22.57 -15.01
C ALA A 68 37.18 -21.21 -14.71
N PRO A 69 36.44 -20.09 -14.76
CA PRO A 69 36.97 -18.78 -14.37
C PRO A 69 37.34 -18.77 -12.88
N ALA A 70 38.34 -17.97 -12.51
CA ALA A 70 38.69 -17.76 -11.11
C ALA A 70 37.50 -17.18 -10.33
N GLU A 71 37.21 -17.71 -9.15
CA GLU A 71 36.21 -17.18 -8.22
C GLU A 71 36.55 -15.71 -7.88
N VAL A 72 35.69 -14.80 -8.31
CA VAL A 72 35.72 -13.41 -7.88
C VAL A 72 34.83 -13.30 -6.64
N LYS A 73 35.44 -13.08 -5.48
CA LYS A 73 34.69 -12.76 -4.26
C LYS A 73 34.38 -11.27 -4.23
N PHE A 74 33.12 -10.92 -4.39
CA PHE A 74 32.63 -9.56 -4.22
C PHE A 74 32.38 -9.27 -2.74
N THR A 75 32.71 -8.06 -2.30
CA THR A 75 32.32 -7.52 -1.00
C THR A 75 30.84 -7.10 -1.00
N ASP A 76 30.21 -7.00 0.17
CA ASP A 76 28.82 -6.52 0.28
C ASP A 76 28.64 -5.13 -0.35
N ALA A 77 29.65 -4.26 -0.24
CA ALA A 77 29.64 -2.94 -0.88
C ALA A 77 29.70 -3.04 -2.42
N GLU A 78 30.42 -4.02 -2.97
CA GLU A 78 30.45 -4.28 -4.41
C GLU A 78 29.13 -4.88 -4.88
N LEU A 79 28.55 -5.84 -4.16
CA LEU A 79 27.23 -6.41 -4.49
C LEU A 79 26.11 -5.35 -4.45
N LEU A 80 26.17 -4.41 -3.49
CA LEU A 80 25.22 -3.30 -3.38
C LEU A 80 25.39 -2.23 -4.47
N THR A 81 26.51 -2.22 -5.19
CA THR A 81 26.80 -1.28 -6.28
C THR A 81 26.78 -1.92 -7.66
N MET A 82 26.80 -3.26 -7.74
CA MET A 82 26.63 -4.02 -8.96
C MET A 82 25.24 -3.77 -9.53
N ARG A 83 25.21 -3.17 -10.72
CA ARG A 83 23.96 -3.09 -11.47
C ARG A 83 23.54 -4.51 -11.86
N PRO A 84 22.26 -4.87 -11.72
CA PRO A 84 21.76 -6.14 -12.21
C PRO A 84 22.13 -6.30 -13.69
N PRO A 85 22.47 -7.52 -14.17
CA PRO A 85 22.88 -7.76 -15.56
C PRO A 85 21.73 -7.64 -16.57
N PHE A 86 20.59 -7.10 -16.16
CA PHE A 86 19.38 -6.98 -16.97
C PHE A 86 19.43 -5.71 -17.84
N GLU A 87 18.81 -5.79 -19.01
CA GLU A 87 18.69 -4.63 -19.90
C GLU A 87 17.92 -3.49 -19.22
N GLU A 88 18.45 -2.26 -19.29
CA GLU A 88 17.75 -1.08 -18.77
C GLU A 88 16.63 -0.63 -19.74
N LYS A 89 15.42 -0.44 -19.22
CA LYS A 89 14.26 0.09 -19.96
C LYS A 89 13.62 1.27 -19.22
N LEU A 90 12.78 2.04 -19.91
CA LEU A 90 11.96 3.07 -19.29
C LEU A 90 10.52 2.58 -19.20
N HIS A 91 9.90 2.68 -18.02
CA HIS A 91 8.47 2.41 -17.86
C HIS A 91 7.63 3.35 -18.74
N PRO A 92 6.60 2.84 -19.44
CA PRO A 92 5.72 3.66 -20.28
C PRO A 92 4.93 4.69 -19.48
N LEU A 93 4.70 4.42 -18.19
CA LEU A 93 4.09 5.35 -17.24
C LEU A 93 5.13 5.80 -16.21
N PRO A 94 5.76 6.97 -16.39
CA PRO A 94 6.64 7.51 -15.38
C PRO A 94 5.85 8.00 -14.16
N PRO A 95 6.46 7.99 -12.97
CA PRO A 95 5.83 8.49 -11.76
C PRO A 95 5.47 9.98 -11.89
N LYS A 96 4.31 10.35 -11.37
CA LYS A 96 3.75 11.70 -11.35
C LYS A 96 3.88 12.31 -9.96
N LEU A 97 3.78 13.64 -9.88
CA LEU A 97 3.79 14.40 -8.62
C LEU A 97 4.98 14.08 -7.70
N VAL A 98 6.12 13.69 -8.27
CA VAL A 98 7.34 13.38 -7.53
C VAL A 98 8.54 13.78 -8.36
N ARG A 99 9.55 14.35 -7.71
CA ARG A 99 10.84 14.66 -8.33
C ARG A 99 11.81 13.55 -8.00
N ARG A 100 11.95 12.58 -8.89
CA ARG A 100 12.69 11.35 -8.61
C ARG A 100 14.14 11.59 -8.17
N ASN A 101 14.81 12.58 -8.75
CA ASN A 101 16.20 12.92 -8.43
C ASN A 101 16.37 13.37 -6.97
N ASP A 102 15.30 13.82 -6.31
CA ASP A 102 15.34 14.31 -4.93
C ASP A 102 15.49 13.17 -3.90
N PHE A 103 15.18 11.92 -4.28
CA PHE A 103 15.17 10.78 -3.35
C PHE A 103 16.43 9.89 -3.42
N GLY A 104 17.18 9.92 -4.52
CA GLY A 104 18.40 9.09 -4.68
C GLY A 104 18.18 7.58 -4.60
N ARG A 105 16.94 7.10 -4.63
CA ARG A 105 16.54 5.68 -4.49
C ARG A 105 15.38 5.34 -5.43
N SER A 106 15.06 4.05 -5.53
CA SER A 106 13.85 3.59 -6.23
C SER A 106 12.59 4.12 -5.54
N LEU A 107 11.55 4.34 -6.35
CA LEU A 107 10.26 4.79 -5.85
C LEU A 107 9.38 3.58 -5.53
N PRO A 108 8.63 3.62 -4.42
CA PRO A 108 7.78 2.50 -4.05
C PRO A 108 6.55 2.40 -4.97
N THR A 109 6.15 1.18 -5.29
CA THR A 109 5.07 0.89 -6.26
C THR A 109 3.82 0.27 -5.63
N ASN A 110 3.99 -0.48 -4.53
CA ASN A 110 2.91 -1.22 -3.86
C ASN A 110 2.60 -0.67 -2.46
N GLU A 111 2.94 0.60 -2.24
CA GLU A 111 2.63 1.30 -0.99
C GLU A 111 1.19 1.80 -0.96
N PHE A 112 0.66 1.98 0.25
CA PHE A 112 -0.73 2.40 0.43
C PHE A 112 -1.09 3.76 -0.18
N TRP A 113 -0.07 4.56 -0.46
CA TRP A 113 -0.17 5.91 -1.01
C TRP A 113 0.35 6.01 -2.46
N SER A 114 0.71 4.89 -3.10
CA SER A 114 1.25 4.90 -4.47
C SER A 114 0.30 5.57 -5.49
N ASN A 115 -0.99 5.60 -5.20
CA ASN A 115 -2.02 6.37 -5.91
C ASN A 115 -1.70 7.87 -6.09
N LEU A 116 -0.87 8.46 -5.21
CA LEU A 116 -0.40 9.84 -5.35
C LEU A 116 0.57 10.04 -6.51
N MET A 117 1.22 8.97 -6.99
CA MET A 117 2.25 9.02 -8.02
C MET A 117 1.79 8.52 -9.39
N VAL A 118 0.52 8.16 -9.54
CA VAL A 118 -0.05 7.67 -10.80
C VAL A 118 -1.23 8.54 -11.23
N ALA A 119 -1.70 8.37 -12.46
CA ALA A 119 -2.89 9.05 -12.96
C ALA A 119 -3.95 8.02 -13.37
N ASP A 120 -5.16 8.51 -13.57
CA ASP A 120 -6.23 7.75 -14.18
C ASP A 120 -5.96 7.48 -15.67
N SER A 121 -6.83 6.69 -16.30
CA SER A 121 -6.63 6.17 -17.66
C SER A 121 -6.51 7.26 -18.74
N HIS A 122 -7.11 8.44 -18.53
CA HIS A 122 -6.98 9.59 -19.43
C HIS A 122 -5.99 10.65 -18.94
N GLY A 123 -5.29 10.40 -17.82
CA GLY A 123 -4.18 11.21 -17.33
C GLY A 123 -4.53 12.58 -16.75
N LEU A 124 -5.83 12.89 -16.58
CA LEU A 124 -6.27 14.23 -16.14
C LEU A 124 -6.28 14.35 -14.62
N ASN A 125 -6.49 13.24 -13.91
CA ASN A 125 -6.61 13.22 -12.45
C ASN A 125 -5.36 12.59 -11.82
N ALA A 126 -4.17 13.06 -12.20
CA ALA A 126 -2.90 12.62 -11.63
C ALA A 126 -2.89 12.81 -10.11
N GLY A 127 -2.59 11.75 -9.35
CA GLY A 127 -2.56 11.73 -7.89
C GLY A 127 -3.91 11.66 -7.20
N ALA A 128 -5.02 11.56 -7.95
CA ALA A 128 -6.38 11.59 -7.40
C ALA A 128 -6.93 10.21 -7.03
N GLY A 129 -6.11 9.16 -7.06
CA GLY A 129 -6.52 7.88 -6.51
C GLY A 129 -6.72 7.99 -4.99
N GLU A 130 -7.70 7.25 -4.48
CA GLU A 130 -8.05 7.23 -3.06
C GLU A 130 -6.94 6.58 -2.24
N VAL A 131 -6.57 7.18 -1.10
CA VAL A 131 -5.53 6.70 -0.19
C VAL A 131 -6.14 6.46 1.19
N THR A 132 -6.18 5.20 1.62
CA THR A 132 -6.72 4.84 2.94
C THR A 132 -5.63 4.91 4.02
N LEU A 133 -5.74 5.92 4.89
CA LEU A 133 -4.88 6.12 6.06
C LEU A 133 -5.39 5.35 7.28
N SER A 134 -6.71 5.13 7.35
CA SER A 134 -7.45 4.60 8.50
C SER A 134 -7.27 5.45 9.78
N PRO A 135 -8.33 6.09 10.29
CA PRO A 135 -9.74 5.87 9.94
C PRO A 135 -10.21 6.60 8.69
N TYR A 136 -9.41 7.53 8.15
CA TYR A 136 -9.79 8.32 6.97
C TYR A 136 -9.36 7.66 5.66
N THR A 137 -10.12 7.93 4.60
CA THR A 137 -9.65 7.82 3.22
C THR A 137 -9.52 9.24 2.67
N VAL A 138 -8.41 9.53 2.02
CA VAL A 138 -8.11 10.86 1.47
C VAL A 138 -7.91 10.80 -0.03
N ARG A 139 -8.16 11.92 -0.71
CA ARG A 139 -7.93 12.06 -2.15
C ARG A 139 -7.24 13.39 -2.43
N SER A 140 -6.18 13.34 -3.22
CA SER A 140 -5.37 14.52 -3.54
C SER A 140 -5.78 15.09 -4.90
N LEU A 141 -6.41 16.27 -4.91
CA LEU A 141 -6.77 16.99 -6.13
C LEU A 141 -5.83 18.19 -6.33
N PRO A 142 -5.76 18.82 -7.52
CA PRO A 142 -4.81 19.91 -7.77
C PRO A 142 -4.88 21.08 -6.78
N LYS A 143 -6.08 21.36 -6.26
CA LYS A 143 -6.39 22.56 -5.46
C LYS A 143 -6.78 22.27 -4.01
N ARG A 144 -7.07 21.02 -3.66
CA ARG A 144 -7.57 20.66 -2.33
C ARG A 144 -7.20 19.21 -1.99
N LEU A 145 -7.11 18.94 -0.69
CA LEU A 145 -7.08 17.58 -0.16
C LEU A 145 -8.47 17.23 0.36
N GLU A 146 -9.10 16.23 -0.22
CA GLU A 146 -10.41 15.75 0.22
C GLU A 146 -10.27 14.62 1.24
N ILE A 147 -11.21 14.58 2.18
CA ILE A 147 -11.26 13.66 3.30
C ILE A 147 -12.64 13.00 3.32
N SER A 148 -12.64 11.68 3.46
CA SER A 148 -13.84 10.87 3.62
C SER A 148 -13.74 10.00 4.88
N TYR A 149 -14.82 9.95 5.64
CA TYR A 149 -15.06 9.02 6.73
C TYR A 149 -16.31 8.16 6.43
N GLY A 150 -16.08 7.01 5.81
CA GLY A 150 -17.16 6.20 5.25
C GLY A 150 -17.92 5.34 6.26
N ASP A 151 -17.44 5.18 7.48
CA ASP A 151 -18.09 4.36 8.53
C ASP A 151 -19.56 4.75 8.77
N SER A 152 -19.84 6.05 8.76
CA SER A 152 -21.17 6.62 8.96
C SER A 152 -22.16 6.41 7.79
N ARG A 153 -21.67 5.87 6.65
CA ARG A 153 -22.42 5.69 5.39
C ARG A 153 -22.18 4.33 4.72
N ARG A 154 -21.65 3.35 5.46
CA ARG A 154 -21.42 2.01 4.90
C ARG A 154 -22.72 1.38 4.41
N VAL A 155 -22.62 0.70 3.28
CA VAL A 155 -23.70 -0.14 2.77
C VAL A 155 -23.36 -1.57 3.10
N ALA A 156 -24.10 -2.15 4.06
CA ALA A 156 -24.01 -3.56 4.40
C ALA A 156 -25.18 -4.30 3.74
N THR A 157 -24.85 -5.25 2.88
CA THR A 157 -25.76 -6.25 2.35
C THR A 157 -25.46 -7.61 2.99
N LYS A 158 -26.26 -8.63 2.67
CA LYS A 158 -25.95 -10.00 3.10
C LYS A 158 -24.64 -10.54 2.52
N ASP A 159 -24.18 -10.00 1.40
CA ASP A 159 -23.04 -10.53 0.62
C ASP A 159 -21.79 -9.64 0.73
N THR A 160 -21.96 -8.34 0.99
CA THR A 160 -20.87 -7.36 0.95
C THR A 160 -21.06 -6.25 1.99
N ILE A 161 -19.94 -5.74 2.51
CA ILE A 161 -19.87 -4.45 3.20
C ILE A 161 -19.05 -3.52 2.31
N THR A 162 -19.67 -2.45 1.83
CA THR A 162 -19.02 -1.49 0.95
C THR A 162 -18.92 -0.13 1.62
N GLU A 163 -17.71 0.43 1.61
CA GLU A 163 -17.43 1.81 1.98
C GLU A 163 -17.13 2.60 0.71
N TYR A 164 -17.94 3.63 0.43
CA TYR A 164 -17.74 4.49 -0.74
C TYR A 164 -16.99 5.74 -0.32
N PHE A 165 -16.00 6.15 -1.13
CA PHE A 165 -15.42 7.47 -0.97
C PHE A 165 -16.48 8.52 -1.33
N ASN A 166 -16.71 9.41 -0.38
CA ASN A 166 -17.54 10.58 -0.56
C ASN A 166 -16.94 11.71 0.26
N VAL A 167 -16.69 12.84 -0.37
CA VAL A 167 -16.04 13.97 0.29
C VAL A 167 -16.91 14.47 1.44
N ASP A 168 -16.35 14.47 2.65
CA ASP A 168 -16.98 15.02 3.85
C ASP A 168 -16.42 16.41 4.15
N ALA A 169 -15.10 16.49 4.15
CA ALA A 169 -14.33 17.70 4.41
C ALA A 169 -13.18 17.81 3.42
N SER A 170 -12.71 19.02 3.14
CA SER A 170 -11.51 19.25 2.35
C SER A 170 -10.67 20.40 2.87
N PHE A 171 -9.36 20.22 2.90
CA PHE A 171 -8.43 21.31 3.15
C PHE A 171 -7.98 21.96 1.85
N THR A 172 -8.05 23.28 1.81
CA THR A 172 -7.51 24.11 0.73
C THR A 172 -6.96 25.42 1.28
N ALA A 173 -6.35 26.23 0.43
CA ALA A 173 -5.84 27.54 0.81
C ALA A 173 -5.77 28.51 -0.38
N TYR A 174 -5.54 29.78 -0.05
CA TYR A 174 -5.30 30.85 -1.02
C TYR A 174 -4.01 31.62 -0.76
N SER A 175 -3.28 31.99 -1.83
CA SER A 175 -2.08 32.85 -1.73
C SER A 175 -2.35 34.35 -1.64
N HIS A 176 -3.60 34.78 -1.85
CA HIS A 176 -4.05 36.16 -1.82
C HIS A 176 -5.47 36.24 -1.25
N LYS A 177 -5.89 37.41 -0.77
CA LYS A 177 -7.30 37.75 -0.54
C LYS A 177 -7.82 38.38 -1.85
N VAL A 178 -8.94 37.92 -2.44
CA VAL A 178 -9.48 38.57 -3.66
C VAL A 178 -10.31 39.75 -3.24
N LEU A 179 -9.88 40.97 -3.54
CA LEU A 179 -10.65 42.17 -3.25
C LEU A 179 -11.73 42.36 -4.33
N ASP A 180 -12.99 42.57 -3.93
CA ASP A 180 -14.01 43.07 -4.87
C ASP A 180 -13.63 44.48 -5.33
N GLY A 181 -14.08 44.88 -6.53
CA GLY A 181 -13.70 46.13 -7.20
C GLY A 181 -14.05 47.45 -6.49
N ASN A 182 -14.63 47.40 -5.29
CA ASN A 182 -14.61 48.48 -4.31
C ASN A 182 -13.66 48.04 -3.21
N GLU A 183 -12.70 48.87 -2.81
CA GLU A 183 -11.56 48.61 -1.88
C GLU A 183 -11.91 48.07 -0.46
N THR A 184 -13.08 47.48 -0.27
CA THR A 184 -13.59 46.84 0.93
C THR A 184 -14.19 45.46 0.61
N GLY A 185 -13.42 44.39 0.76
CA GLY A 185 -13.98 43.04 0.97
C GLY A 185 -13.38 41.94 0.12
N SER A 186 -13.07 40.81 0.76
CA SER A 186 -12.49 39.66 0.09
C SER A 186 -13.56 38.77 -0.56
N ALA A 187 -13.81 38.85 -1.87
CA ALA A 187 -14.62 37.91 -2.64
C ALA A 187 -13.80 36.68 -3.08
N LEU A 188 -13.62 35.70 -2.20
CA LEU A 188 -13.01 34.42 -2.58
C LEU A 188 -14.02 33.28 -2.49
N LEU A 189 -14.65 32.93 -3.62
CA LEU A 189 -15.49 31.73 -3.72
C LEU A 189 -15.21 30.95 -5.01
N GLY A 190 -13.93 30.75 -5.33
CA GLY A 190 -13.50 29.77 -6.33
C GLY A 190 -13.05 28.45 -5.70
N ASP A 191 -12.46 27.57 -6.50
CA ASP A 191 -11.61 26.50 -5.98
C ASP A 191 -10.25 27.10 -5.56
N GLY A 192 -9.58 26.51 -4.55
CA GLY A 192 -8.24 26.96 -4.10
C GLY A 192 -7.22 27.18 -5.22
N ASN A 193 -6.20 28.00 -4.98
CA ASN A 193 -5.31 28.49 -6.06
C ASN A 193 -3.90 27.88 -6.05
N SER A 194 -3.78 26.64 -5.56
CA SER A 194 -2.52 25.88 -5.64
C SER A 194 -2.06 25.76 -7.09
N THR A 195 -0.78 26.05 -7.31
CA THR A 195 -0.10 25.97 -8.61
C THR A 195 0.43 24.59 -8.93
N SER A 196 0.79 23.80 -7.92
CA SER A 196 1.29 22.43 -8.08
C SER A 196 1.27 21.70 -6.75
N ARG A 197 1.41 20.37 -6.80
CA ARG A 197 1.61 19.54 -5.61
C ARG A 197 2.56 18.40 -5.89
N ASN A 198 3.36 18.01 -4.90
CA ASN A 198 4.32 16.91 -5.02
C ASN A 198 4.45 16.12 -3.72
N VAL A 199 4.72 14.84 -3.83
CA VAL A 199 5.30 14.01 -2.77
C VAL A 199 6.74 14.47 -2.57
N VAL A 200 7.06 14.92 -1.36
CA VAL A 200 8.38 15.49 -0.99
C VAL A 200 9.10 14.66 0.07
N GLY A 201 8.44 13.66 0.64
CA GLY A 201 9.01 12.78 1.65
C GLY A 201 8.12 11.56 1.85
N PHE A 202 8.71 10.43 2.22
CA PHE A 202 7.97 9.22 2.59
C PHE A 202 8.84 8.24 3.37
N ASP A 203 8.17 7.42 4.17
CA ASP A 203 8.71 6.25 4.85
C ASP A 203 7.65 5.14 4.87
N VAL A 204 7.84 4.12 5.71
CA VAL A 204 7.03 2.90 5.68
C VAL A 204 5.57 3.14 6.08
N LEU A 205 5.29 4.09 6.97
CA LEU A 205 3.94 4.37 7.47
C LEU A 205 3.44 5.78 7.14
N SER A 206 4.22 6.56 6.39
CA SER A 206 3.86 7.94 6.06
C SER A 206 4.32 8.42 4.69
N VAL A 207 3.58 9.41 4.19
CA VAL A 207 3.94 10.20 3.01
C VAL A 207 3.66 11.68 3.28
N LEU A 208 4.55 12.55 2.82
CA LEU A 208 4.42 14.00 2.91
C LEU A 208 4.08 14.56 1.53
N LEU A 209 2.85 15.04 1.39
CA LEU A 209 2.38 15.76 0.22
C LEU A 209 2.48 17.26 0.46
N GLN A 210 3.01 18.01 -0.50
CA GLN A 210 3.12 19.48 -0.43
C GLN A 210 2.44 20.13 -1.61
N TYR A 211 1.55 21.09 -1.33
CA TYR A 211 0.95 22.02 -2.27
C TYR A 211 1.73 23.34 -2.27
N TYR A 212 1.91 23.92 -3.45
CA TYR A 212 2.65 25.16 -3.68
C TYR A 212 1.71 26.21 -4.26
N TYR A 213 1.85 27.47 -3.84
CA TYR A 213 0.96 28.55 -4.24
C TYR A 213 1.70 29.71 -4.93
N GLY A 214 2.55 29.37 -5.90
CA GLY A 214 3.30 30.30 -6.74
C GLY A 214 4.61 30.82 -6.13
N GLU A 215 4.59 31.29 -4.89
CA GLU A 215 5.77 31.77 -4.17
C GLU A 215 6.39 30.65 -3.30
N GLU A 216 7.72 30.62 -3.17
CA GLU A 216 8.42 29.59 -2.38
C GLU A 216 8.01 29.57 -0.89
N ASN A 217 7.68 30.73 -0.34
CA ASN A 217 7.23 30.90 1.04
C ASN A 217 5.72 30.69 1.22
N LYS A 218 4.99 30.20 0.21
CA LYS A 218 3.54 29.94 0.27
C LYS A 218 3.23 28.49 -0.05
N TRP A 219 2.92 27.71 0.99
CA TRP A 219 2.70 26.27 0.85
C TRP A 219 1.73 25.70 1.88
N MET A 220 1.22 24.51 1.56
CA MET A 220 0.41 23.68 2.44
C MET A 220 1.00 22.25 2.41
N LYS A 221 1.52 21.77 3.53
CA LYS A 221 2.08 20.42 3.69
C LYS A 221 1.10 19.53 4.43
N VAL A 222 0.99 18.29 4.00
CA VAL A 222 0.07 17.30 4.54
C VAL A 222 0.87 16.05 4.90
N PRO A 223 1.30 15.91 6.16
CA PRO A 223 1.85 14.65 6.65
C PRO A 223 0.71 13.62 6.77
N MET A 224 0.68 12.66 5.85
CA MET A 224 -0.28 11.57 5.85
C MET A 224 0.34 10.36 6.54
N VAL A 225 -0.10 10.07 7.77
CA VAL A 225 0.43 8.96 8.58
C VAL A 225 -0.69 7.97 8.87
N ARG A 226 -0.44 6.69 8.58
CA ARG A 226 -1.40 5.62 8.88
C ARG A 226 -1.70 5.53 10.37
N GLY A 227 -2.97 5.36 10.70
CA GLY A 227 -3.43 5.26 12.08
C GLY A 227 -3.51 6.60 12.83
N SER A 228 -3.23 7.74 12.19
CA SER A 228 -3.47 9.02 12.86
C SER A 228 -4.98 9.29 12.95
N PRO A 229 -5.53 9.59 14.14
CA PRO A 229 -6.93 9.96 14.29
C PRO A 229 -7.23 11.39 13.83
N TYR A 230 -6.22 12.11 13.32
CA TYR A 230 -6.38 13.46 12.77
C TYR A 230 -5.82 13.50 11.35
N VAL A 231 -6.47 14.28 10.49
CA VAL A 231 -5.83 14.77 9.27
C VAL A 231 -5.13 16.07 9.62
N THR A 232 -3.81 16.13 9.38
CA THR A 232 -2.96 17.25 9.78
C THR A 232 -2.48 18.02 8.55
N VAL A 233 -2.46 19.34 8.66
CA VAL A 233 -1.97 20.25 7.63
C VAL A 233 -1.09 21.33 8.24
N GLU A 234 0.11 21.52 7.70
CA GLU A 234 1.00 22.64 8.03
C GLU A 234 0.87 23.69 6.92
N TYR A 235 0.55 24.92 7.30
CA TYR A 235 0.43 26.06 6.39
C TYR A 235 1.60 27.02 6.56
N GLN A 236 2.00 27.65 5.46
CA GLN A 236 2.95 28.76 5.46
C GLN A 236 2.42 29.88 4.58
N ASN A 237 2.17 31.04 5.19
CA ASN A 237 1.78 32.30 4.54
C ASN A 237 0.66 32.16 3.48
N VAL A 238 -0.35 31.36 3.78
CA VAL A 238 -1.55 31.18 2.96
C VAL A 238 -2.80 31.40 3.80
N LEU A 239 -3.93 31.65 3.18
CA LEU A 239 -5.25 31.79 3.81
C LEU A 239 -5.91 30.41 3.87
N PRO A 240 -5.99 29.74 5.04
CA PRO A 240 -6.59 28.41 5.13
C PRO A 240 -8.09 28.45 4.88
N VAL A 241 -8.57 27.41 4.20
CA VAL A 241 -10.00 27.19 3.97
C VAL A 241 -10.32 25.73 4.23
N LEU A 242 -11.32 25.50 5.07
CA LEU A 242 -11.88 24.17 5.32
C LEU A 242 -13.25 24.09 4.67
N GLU A 243 -13.39 23.22 3.68
CA GLU A 243 -14.61 23.03 2.91
C GLU A 243 -15.35 21.81 3.41
N PHE A 244 -16.69 21.82 3.36
CA PHE A 244 -17.47 20.61 3.61
C PHE A 244 -18.57 20.43 2.58
N ASN A 245 -18.84 19.17 2.26
CA ASN A 245 -20.02 18.75 1.52
C ASN A 245 -21.15 18.39 2.50
N ALA A 246 -21.55 19.38 3.29
CA ALA A 246 -22.46 19.17 4.41
C ALA A 246 -23.26 20.44 4.73
N THR A 247 -24.29 20.30 5.56
CA THR A 247 -24.91 21.41 6.29
C THR A 247 -24.36 21.50 7.71
N VAL A 248 -23.90 22.67 8.14
CA VAL A 248 -23.54 22.90 9.56
C VAL A 248 -24.78 23.21 10.36
N SER A 249 -24.94 22.52 11.48
CA SER A 249 -25.99 22.79 12.46
C SER A 249 -25.48 23.70 13.58
N THR A 250 -24.31 23.40 14.14
CA THR A 250 -23.68 24.21 15.18
C THR A 250 -22.17 24.33 14.99
N VAL A 251 -21.62 25.46 15.43
CA VAL A 251 -20.19 25.68 15.62
C VAL A 251 -19.98 26.05 17.08
N ASN A 252 -19.16 25.30 17.81
CA ASN A 252 -18.91 25.48 19.25
C ASN A 252 -20.19 25.48 20.09
N GLY A 253 -21.21 24.72 19.67
CA GLY A 253 -22.51 24.65 20.33
C GLY A 253 -23.45 25.84 20.03
N GLU A 254 -22.99 26.85 19.30
CA GLU A 254 -23.82 27.94 18.81
C GLU A 254 -24.50 27.53 17.50
N LYS A 255 -25.82 27.75 17.39
CA LYS A 255 -26.56 27.42 16.17
C LYS A 255 -26.10 28.30 15.03
N VAL A 256 -25.85 27.69 13.88
CA VAL A 256 -25.54 28.40 12.64
C VAL A 256 -26.83 28.91 12.03
N GLU A 257 -26.95 30.23 11.87
CA GLU A 257 -28.05 30.82 11.12
C GLU A 257 -27.81 30.66 9.61
N GLN A 258 -28.77 30.10 8.89
CA GLN A 258 -28.66 29.99 7.44
C GLN A 258 -28.93 31.36 6.80
N LYS A 259 -27.86 32.09 6.46
CA LYS A 259 -27.95 33.36 5.71
C LYS A 259 -27.95 33.11 4.20
N ASP A 260 -28.42 34.10 3.44
CA ASP A 260 -28.38 34.10 1.97
C ASP A 260 -26.93 33.82 1.49
N PRO A 261 -26.71 32.90 0.54
CA PRO A 261 -25.39 32.71 -0.10
C PRO A 261 -24.78 33.98 -0.69
N LEU A 262 -25.59 35.01 -0.95
CA LEU A 262 -25.17 36.32 -1.45
C LEU A 262 -24.97 37.37 -0.35
N ALA A 263 -24.99 36.98 0.94
CA ALA A 263 -24.80 37.90 2.05
C ALA A 263 -23.41 38.59 1.97
N PRO A 264 -23.34 39.91 2.22
CA PRO A 264 -22.07 40.64 2.30
C PRO A 264 -21.11 40.04 3.33
N TRP A 265 -19.81 40.08 3.05
CA TRP A 265 -18.78 39.44 3.89
C TRP A 265 -18.81 39.92 5.36
N ASN A 266 -19.16 41.18 5.60
CA ASN A 266 -19.24 41.78 6.94
C ASN A 266 -20.47 41.32 7.74
N GLU A 267 -21.41 40.61 7.10
CA GLU A 267 -22.61 40.07 7.74
C GLU A 267 -22.52 38.56 7.98
N LEU A 268 -21.45 37.91 7.52
CA LEU A 268 -21.24 36.49 7.72
C LEU A 268 -20.89 36.17 9.17
N GLN A 269 -21.34 35.02 9.65
CA GLN A 269 -21.02 34.55 11.00
C GLN A 269 -19.53 34.20 11.11
N THR A 270 -18.91 34.69 12.18
CA THR A 270 -17.50 34.46 12.49
C THR A 270 -17.34 33.88 13.88
N TRP A 271 -16.41 32.95 14.04
CA TRP A 271 -16.04 32.41 15.34
C TRP A 271 -14.54 32.59 15.55
N THR A 272 -14.17 32.98 16.76
CA THR A 272 -12.75 33.16 17.15
C THR A 272 -12.40 32.14 18.22
N SER A 273 -11.51 31.21 17.88
CA SER A 273 -11.05 30.13 18.77
C SER A 273 -9.80 29.47 18.19
N ASN A 274 -9.12 28.64 18.97
CA ASN A 274 -8.14 27.67 18.46
C ASN A 274 -8.74 26.25 18.32
N ARG A 275 -9.97 26.05 18.79
CA ARG A 275 -10.75 24.80 18.72
C ARG A 275 -12.15 25.10 18.21
N PHE A 276 -12.56 24.43 17.15
CA PHE A 276 -13.89 24.55 16.55
C PHE A 276 -14.56 23.18 16.51
N GLU A 277 -15.60 23.00 17.30
CA GLU A 277 -16.45 21.81 17.26
C GLU A 277 -17.60 22.03 16.29
N LEU A 278 -17.73 21.16 15.30
CA LEU A 278 -18.65 21.28 14.18
C LEU A 278 -19.61 20.11 14.20
N ASP A 279 -20.89 20.38 14.41
CA ASP A 279 -21.95 19.39 14.22
C ASP A 279 -22.54 19.56 12.81
N ILE A 280 -22.31 18.58 11.94
CA ILE A 280 -22.66 18.65 10.52
C ILE A 280 -23.52 17.47 10.08
N GLU A 281 -24.38 17.72 9.10
CA GLU A 281 -25.10 16.70 8.34
C GLU A 281 -24.44 16.54 6.96
N VAL A 282 -23.74 15.42 6.76
CA VAL A 282 -23.07 15.09 5.50
C VAL A 282 -24.03 14.38 4.54
N TYR A 283 -23.89 14.63 3.25
CA TYR A 283 -24.71 14.02 2.20
C TYR A 283 -24.07 12.74 1.67
N GLY A 284 -24.86 11.68 1.50
CA GLY A 284 -24.45 10.38 0.96
C GLY A 284 -24.66 10.27 -0.55
N ALA A 285 -23.92 9.36 -1.18
CA ALA A 285 -24.15 8.96 -2.57
C ALA A 285 -25.22 7.84 -2.59
N GLY A 286 -26.50 8.21 -2.72
CA GLY A 286 -27.64 7.26 -2.85
C GLY A 286 -28.28 6.83 -1.52
N GLU A 287 -29.01 5.69 -1.51
CA GLU A 287 -29.69 5.09 -0.33
C GLU A 287 -28.74 4.69 0.84
N SER A 288 -27.47 5.07 0.75
CA SER A 288 -26.36 4.75 1.65
C SER A 288 -26.29 5.71 2.85
N ALA A 289 -27.27 5.61 3.74
CA ALA A 289 -27.23 6.03 5.15
C ALA A 289 -28.56 5.67 5.82
N HIS A 290 -28.76 4.39 6.16
CA HIS A 290 -30.05 3.90 6.68
C HIS A 290 -31.26 4.28 5.78
N GLY A 291 -31.05 4.38 4.46
CA GLY A 291 -32.09 4.76 3.48
C GLY A 291 -32.36 6.26 3.34
N THR A 292 -31.62 7.15 4.02
CA THR A 292 -31.87 8.61 4.03
C THR A 292 -30.93 9.43 3.14
N GLY A 293 -29.79 8.86 2.74
CA GLY A 293 -28.75 9.59 2.01
C GLY A 293 -28.09 10.73 2.80
N LYS A 294 -28.23 10.75 4.14
CA LYS A 294 -27.68 11.77 5.03
C LYS A 294 -27.14 11.13 6.31
N SER A 295 -26.07 11.68 6.89
CA SER A 295 -25.52 11.17 8.16
C SER A 295 -25.06 12.32 9.05
N GLN A 296 -25.28 12.20 10.36
CA GLN A 296 -24.80 13.17 11.34
C GLN A 296 -23.35 12.84 11.71
N GLN A 297 -22.49 13.84 11.63
CA GLN A 297 -21.08 13.74 12.00
C GLN A 297 -20.68 14.92 12.88
N LYS A 298 -19.83 14.65 13.87
CA LYS A 298 -19.20 15.68 14.69
C LYS A 298 -17.72 15.71 14.36
N TRP A 299 -17.24 16.88 13.95
CA TRP A 299 -15.83 17.11 13.63
C TRP A 299 -15.25 18.15 14.59
N ILE A 300 -13.97 18.04 14.90
CA ILE A 300 -13.26 19.02 15.71
C ILE A 300 -12.03 19.48 14.93
N LEU A 301 -11.98 20.78 14.68
CA LEU A 301 -10.87 21.47 14.05
C LEU A 301 -10.02 22.16 15.11
N TYR A 302 -8.72 21.91 15.08
CA TYR A 302 -7.73 22.47 15.97
C TYR A 302 -6.75 23.32 15.17
N PHE A 303 -6.41 24.49 15.69
CA PHE A 303 -5.29 25.31 15.22
C PHE A 303 -4.26 25.44 16.33
N ASP A 304 -3.00 25.59 15.94
CA ASP A 304 -1.91 25.82 16.89
C ASP A 304 -1.97 27.18 17.60
N LYS A 305 -2.75 28.14 17.08
CA LYS A 305 -3.03 29.45 17.66
C LYS A 305 -4.47 29.86 17.42
N VAL A 306 -4.96 30.85 18.16
CA VAL A 306 -6.32 31.38 17.99
C VAL A 306 -6.47 31.97 16.59
N ARG A 307 -7.53 31.55 15.89
CA ARG A 307 -7.92 32.01 14.56
C ARG A 307 -9.34 32.54 14.59
N THR A 308 -9.66 33.41 13.63
CA THR A 308 -11.03 33.83 13.36
C THR A 308 -11.44 33.27 12.01
N VAL A 309 -12.42 32.37 12.02
CA VAL A 309 -12.96 31.73 10.82
C VAL A 309 -14.36 32.26 10.51
N GLN A 310 -14.64 32.41 9.23
CA GLN A 310 -15.89 32.92 8.69
C GLN A 310 -16.60 31.83 7.89
N LEU A 311 -17.90 31.65 8.13
CA LEU A 311 -18.72 30.72 7.35
C LEU A 311 -19.22 31.36 6.06
N GLN A 312 -19.02 30.65 4.95
CA GLN A 312 -19.49 31.01 3.61
C GLN A 312 -20.25 29.83 2.99
N TYR A 313 -21.28 30.14 2.19
CA TYR A 313 -22.05 29.13 1.45
C TYR A 313 -21.60 29.12 -0.01
N ALA A 314 -21.16 27.96 -0.49
CA ALA A 314 -20.73 27.76 -1.88
C ALA A 314 -21.86 27.17 -2.75
N ASN A 315 -22.72 26.30 -2.17
CA ASN A 315 -23.84 25.65 -2.85
C ASN A 315 -23.46 24.95 -4.18
N GLU A 316 -22.24 24.44 -4.29
CA GLU A 316 -21.71 23.70 -5.43
C GLU A 316 -22.16 22.23 -5.34
N LYS A 317 -23.31 21.93 -5.94
CA LYS A 317 -24.01 20.64 -5.80
C LYS A 317 -23.87 19.68 -6.99
N ASP A 318 -22.79 19.79 -7.78
CA ASP A 318 -22.59 18.84 -8.89
C ASP A 318 -22.08 17.49 -8.35
N TYR A 319 -23.00 16.53 -8.24
CA TYR A 319 -22.71 15.18 -7.73
C TYR A 319 -22.29 14.20 -8.82
N ARG A 320 -22.14 14.62 -10.08
CA ARG A 320 -21.58 13.76 -11.13
C ARG A 320 -20.13 13.48 -10.80
N PRO A 321 -19.60 12.25 -10.88
CA PRO A 321 -18.20 12.00 -10.52
C PRO A 321 -17.19 12.81 -11.35
N TYR A 322 -17.52 13.09 -12.61
CA TYR A 322 -16.67 13.84 -13.52
C TYR A 322 -17.42 14.99 -14.16
N ASN A 323 -16.72 16.10 -14.37
CA ASN A 323 -17.20 17.19 -15.20
C ASN A 323 -17.07 16.83 -16.70
N TRP A 324 -17.56 17.71 -17.58
CA TRP A 324 -17.52 17.51 -19.03
C TRP A 324 -16.10 17.47 -19.64
N ARG A 325 -15.08 17.87 -18.87
CA ARG A 325 -13.66 17.77 -19.24
C ARG A 325 -13.01 16.46 -18.77
N GLY A 326 -13.72 15.63 -18.00
CA GLY A 326 -13.18 14.42 -17.39
C GLY A 326 -12.43 14.66 -16.07
N GLU A 327 -12.48 15.86 -15.51
CA GLU A 327 -11.91 16.14 -14.19
C GLU A 327 -12.90 15.72 -13.10
N LEU A 328 -12.41 15.25 -11.96
CA LEU A 328 -13.25 14.92 -10.81
C LEU A 328 -14.01 16.16 -10.32
N THR A 329 -15.31 16.00 -10.08
CA THR A 329 -16.09 17.06 -9.42
C THR A 329 -15.80 17.11 -7.92
N THR A 330 -16.08 18.28 -7.35
CA THR A 330 -15.70 18.63 -6.00
C THR A 330 -16.87 19.31 -5.29
N PRO A 331 -17.94 18.56 -4.97
CA PRO A 331 -19.13 19.14 -4.37
C PRO A 331 -18.80 19.83 -3.04
N THR A 332 -19.18 21.09 -2.92
CA THR A 332 -18.86 21.95 -1.77
C THR A 332 -20.09 22.76 -1.40
N ASN A 333 -20.64 22.55 -0.21
CA ASN A 333 -21.81 23.30 0.25
C ASN A 333 -21.41 24.49 1.11
N ILE A 334 -20.40 24.33 1.95
CA ILE A 334 -19.94 25.34 2.90
C ILE A 334 -18.42 25.46 2.91
N ARG A 335 -17.93 26.63 3.30
CA ARG A 335 -16.53 26.93 3.54
C ARG A 335 -16.38 27.65 4.87
N LEU A 336 -15.43 27.20 5.70
CA LEU A 336 -14.90 27.96 6.82
C LEU A 336 -13.59 28.58 6.37
N VAL A 337 -13.61 29.89 6.18
CA VAL A 337 -12.50 30.67 5.62
C VAL A 337 -11.83 31.42 6.76
N ASP A 338 -10.53 31.25 6.92
CA ASP A 338 -9.78 32.08 7.85
C ASP A 338 -9.82 33.55 7.40
N THR A 339 -9.94 34.48 8.34
CA THR A 339 -9.97 35.91 8.02
C THR A 339 -8.58 36.45 7.68
N ASP A 340 -7.51 35.78 8.07
CA ASP A 340 -6.12 36.21 7.88
C ASP A 340 -5.18 35.11 7.39
N PHE A 341 -4.06 35.52 6.81
CA PHE A 341 -2.98 34.60 6.46
C PHE A 341 -2.49 33.86 7.71
N PHE A 342 -2.15 32.60 7.50
CA PHE A 342 -1.76 31.68 8.56
C PHE A 342 -0.42 31.04 8.24
N THR A 343 0.41 30.97 9.27
CA THR A 343 1.60 30.12 9.31
C THR A 343 1.53 29.33 10.60
N GLY A 344 1.42 28.01 10.49
CA GLY A 344 1.16 27.13 11.63
C GLY A 344 0.50 25.83 11.21
N THR A 345 0.07 25.05 12.21
CA THR A 345 -0.55 23.74 12.01
C THR A 345 -2.05 23.79 12.27
N ALA A 346 -2.83 23.13 11.41
CA ALA A 346 -4.23 22.81 11.64
C ALA A 346 -4.44 21.30 11.62
N ARG A 347 -5.37 20.80 12.43
CA ARG A 347 -5.72 19.37 12.51
C ARG A 347 -7.22 19.19 12.57
N LEU A 348 -7.72 18.22 11.82
CA LEU A 348 -9.14 17.88 11.78
C LEU A 348 -9.34 16.44 12.26
N ALA A 349 -10.22 16.23 13.24
CA ALA A 349 -10.61 14.92 13.72
C ALA A 349 -12.11 14.72 13.66
N ILE A 350 -12.56 13.53 13.28
CA ILE A 350 -13.96 13.11 13.46
C ILE A 350 -14.13 12.48 14.84
N VAL A 351 -15.28 12.73 15.47
CA VAL A 351 -15.68 12.03 16.69
C VAL A 351 -16.44 10.77 16.29
N PRO A 352 -16.00 9.55 16.67
CA PRO A 352 -16.68 8.33 16.27
C PRO A 352 -18.13 8.32 16.80
N GLN A 353 -19.09 7.90 15.96
CA GLN A 353 -20.51 7.88 16.34
C GLN A 353 -20.74 7.02 17.59
N GLY A 354 -21.57 7.52 18.51
CA GLY A 354 -21.87 6.84 19.77
C GLY A 354 -20.75 6.89 20.82
N SER A 355 -19.64 7.59 20.55
CA SER A 355 -18.56 7.75 21.52
C SER A 355 -18.98 8.59 22.73
N SER A 356 -18.45 8.25 23.89
CA SER A 356 -18.63 9.05 25.10
C SER A 356 -17.84 10.36 25.03
N HIS A 357 -18.19 11.30 25.92
CA HIS A 357 -17.44 12.56 26.05
C HIS A 357 -15.95 12.36 26.43
N ALA A 358 -15.55 11.16 26.87
CA ALA A 358 -14.15 10.83 27.09
C ALA A 358 -13.35 10.76 25.77
N ALA A 359 -13.96 10.38 24.65
CA ALA A 359 -13.31 10.38 23.34
C ALA A 359 -12.92 11.80 22.90
N ILE A 360 -13.83 12.77 23.12
CA ILE A 360 -13.57 14.18 22.85
C ILE A 360 -12.41 14.68 23.72
N LYS A 361 -12.42 14.36 25.02
CA LYS A 361 -11.31 14.71 25.92
C LYS A 361 -9.97 14.10 25.50
N ALA A 362 -9.97 12.85 25.02
CA ALA A 362 -8.76 12.20 24.51
C ALA A 362 -8.24 12.90 23.25
N LEU A 363 -9.14 13.27 22.33
CA LEU A 363 -8.79 14.04 21.13
C LEU A 363 -8.27 15.44 21.49
N ASP A 364 -8.91 16.14 22.42
CA ASP A 364 -8.50 17.48 22.84
C ASP A 364 -7.11 17.45 23.50
N LYS A 365 -6.86 16.47 24.37
CA LYS A 365 -5.57 16.32 25.06
C LYS A 365 -4.42 16.03 24.09
N ALA A 366 -4.66 15.21 23.07
CA ALA A 366 -3.63 14.79 22.12
C ALA A 366 -3.54 15.67 20.85
N ALA A 367 -4.33 16.74 20.76
CA ALA A 367 -4.42 17.58 19.57
C ALA A 367 -3.09 18.28 19.21
N ALA A 368 -2.24 18.57 20.20
CA ALA A 368 -1.04 19.38 19.97
C ALA A 368 0.18 18.58 19.47
N ILE A 369 0.18 17.24 19.59
CA ILE A 369 1.27 16.37 19.14
C ILE A 369 0.81 15.57 17.93
N TYR A 370 1.58 15.58 16.84
CA TYR A 370 1.21 14.89 15.61
C TYR A 370 2.39 14.16 14.97
N PRO A 371 2.13 13.02 14.31
CA PRO A 371 3.17 12.27 13.63
C PRO A 371 3.47 12.89 12.26
N VAL A 372 4.74 12.88 11.86
CA VAL A 372 5.23 13.36 10.55
C VAL A 372 6.08 12.34 9.81
N GLY A 373 6.41 11.23 10.47
CA GLY A 373 7.23 10.16 9.94
C GLY A 373 7.22 8.95 10.86
N SER A 374 7.84 7.88 10.41
CA SER A 374 7.96 6.62 11.15
C SER A 374 9.30 5.93 10.92
N SER A 375 9.68 5.08 11.86
CA SER A 375 10.75 4.11 11.75
C SER A 375 10.25 2.78 12.28
N ILE A 376 10.52 1.71 11.54
CA ILE A 376 10.24 0.35 11.96
C ILE A 376 11.56 -0.33 12.29
N THR A 377 11.62 -0.97 13.45
CA THR A 377 12.71 -1.89 13.79
C THR A 377 12.15 -3.29 13.96
N THR A 378 12.94 -4.28 13.55
CA THR A 378 12.59 -5.70 13.64
C THR A 378 13.80 -6.43 14.17
N ASP A 379 13.60 -7.32 15.14
CA ASP A 379 14.62 -8.21 15.68
C ASP A 379 13.99 -9.59 15.83
N VAL A 380 14.67 -10.61 15.31
CA VAL A 380 14.20 -12.00 15.39
C VAL A 380 15.25 -12.81 16.13
N LYS A 381 14.84 -13.43 17.22
CA LYS A 381 15.66 -14.31 18.02
C LYS A 381 14.98 -15.67 18.12
N ASP A 382 15.56 -16.67 17.48
CA ASP A 382 14.99 -18.01 17.35
C ASP A 382 13.57 -17.95 16.77
N THR A 383 12.54 -18.31 17.54
CA THR A 383 11.13 -18.24 17.17
C THR A 383 10.43 -16.97 17.64
N ASP A 384 11.13 -16.09 18.36
CA ASP A 384 10.55 -14.85 18.88
C ASP A 384 10.89 -13.68 17.95
N ALA A 385 9.88 -13.12 17.29
CA ALA A 385 10.01 -11.88 16.55
C ALA A 385 9.56 -10.72 17.43
N SER A 386 10.40 -9.71 17.57
CA SER A 386 10.04 -8.43 18.15
C SER A 386 10.13 -7.34 17.09
N PHE A 387 9.17 -6.42 17.11
CA PHE A 387 9.17 -5.30 16.17
C PHE A 387 8.57 -4.08 16.83
N SER A 388 9.04 -2.90 16.40
CA SER A 388 8.55 -1.64 16.95
C SER A 388 8.18 -0.65 15.86
N PHE A 389 7.07 0.06 16.08
CA PHE A 389 6.66 1.20 15.27
C PHE A 389 6.89 2.47 16.07
N CYS A 390 7.87 3.26 15.66
CA CYS A 390 8.23 4.51 16.33
C CYS A 390 7.95 5.69 15.42
N TRP A 391 7.14 6.65 15.88
CA TRP A 391 6.78 7.84 15.10
C TRP A 391 7.71 9.01 15.41
N LYS A 392 8.13 9.69 14.35
CA LYS A 392 8.69 11.04 14.45
C LYS A 392 7.54 12.01 14.61
N THR A 393 7.60 12.87 15.60
CA THR A 393 6.52 13.79 15.96
C THR A 393 6.95 15.24 15.85
N LYS A 394 5.96 16.12 15.68
CA LYS A 394 6.06 17.55 15.89
C LYS A 394 4.99 17.98 16.90
N THR A 395 5.19 19.15 17.49
CA THR A 395 4.27 19.74 18.46
C THR A 395 3.87 21.14 18.05
N PHE A 396 2.73 21.63 18.55
CA PHE A 396 2.37 23.04 18.42
C PHE A 396 3.42 23.94 19.11
N PRO A 397 3.76 25.11 18.55
CA PRO A 397 4.85 25.96 19.05
C PRO A 397 4.69 26.42 20.51
N ASP A 398 3.45 26.64 20.96
CA ASP A 398 3.14 27.16 22.30
C ASP A 398 3.44 26.14 23.43
N LEU A 399 3.86 24.91 23.11
CA LEU A 399 4.29 23.88 24.05
C LEU A 399 5.82 23.78 24.23
N GLY A 400 6.60 24.66 23.59
CA GLY A 400 8.06 24.76 23.76
C GLY A 400 8.87 24.47 22.49
N GLU A 401 10.18 24.75 22.58
CA GLU A 401 11.16 24.61 21.49
C GLU A 401 11.11 23.24 20.78
N PRO A 402 11.28 23.19 19.44
CA PRO A 402 11.24 21.96 18.62
C PRO A 402 12.43 21.01 18.87
N ASN A 403 13.26 21.27 19.88
CA ASN A 403 14.52 20.60 20.16
C ASN A 403 14.56 19.88 21.53
N LEU A 404 13.43 19.69 22.21
CA LEU A 404 13.43 18.64 23.21
C LEU A 404 13.69 17.33 22.46
N LYS A 405 14.84 16.70 22.74
CA LYS A 405 15.03 15.26 22.58
C LYS A 405 14.01 14.54 23.47
N SER A 406 12.72 14.74 23.23
CA SER A 406 11.67 14.03 23.93
C SER A 406 11.59 12.67 23.30
N THR A 407 12.47 11.79 23.78
CA THR A 407 12.34 10.34 23.64
C THR A 407 11.06 9.81 24.32
N SER A 408 10.22 10.68 24.88
CA SER A 408 8.95 10.36 25.53
C SER A 408 7.84 11.30 25.03
N THR A 409 7.29 11.04 23.84
CA THR A 409 5.98 11.60 23.46
C THR A 409 4.85 10.67 23.92
N ALA A 410 4.75 10.51 25.24
CA ALA A 410 3.72 9.72 25.93
C ALA A 410 2.28 10.16 25.64
N GLU A 411 2.09 11.30 24.97
CA GLU A 411 0.78 11.87 24.64
C GLU A 411 0.44 11.81 23.14
N LEU A 412 1.29 11.21 22.30
CA LEU A 412 0.92 10.97 20.90
C LEU A 412 -0.22 9.94 20.84
N LEU A 413 -1.38 10.36 20.33
CA LEU A 413 -2.53 9.48 20.13
C LEU A 413 -2.51 8.89 18.71
N MET A 414 -2.48 7.57 18.64
CA MET A 414 -2.51 6.78 17.40
C MET A 414 -3.58 5.67 17.51
N MET A 415 -4.05 5.18 16.35
CA MET A 415 -5.10 4.16 16.26
C MET A 415 -4.49 2.83 15.80
N ALA A 416 -4.62 1.80 16.64
CA ALA A 416 -4.09 0.47 16.41
C ALA A 416 -5.15 -0.44 15.78
N ASN A 417 -4.79 -1.17 14.71
CA ASN A 417 -5.64 -2.23 14.17
C ASN A 417 -5.70 -3.42 15.16
N PRO A 418 -6.71 -4.31 15.05
CA PRO A 418 -6.83 -5.47 15.94
C PRO A 418 -5.58 -6.35 16.02
N HIS A 419 -4.87 -6.55 14.91
CA HIS A 419 -3.64 -7.36 14.89
C HIS A 419 -2.44 -6.66 15.57
N HIS A 420 -2.40 -5.32 15.60
CA HIS A 420 -1.41 -4.60 16.41
C HIS A 420 -1.70 -4.84 17.90
N VAL A 421 -2.96 -4.71 18.31
CA VAL A 421 -3.38 -4.92 19.71
C VAL A 421 -3.08 -6.36 20.16
N ALA A 422 -3.30 -7.34 19.28
CA ALA A 422 -3.02 -8.76 19.55
C ALA A 422 -1.52 -9.07 19.72
N THR A 423 -0.63 -8.22 19.19
CA THR A 423 0.82 -8.43 19.23
C THR A 423 1.52 -7.47 20.18
N PHE A 424 0.81 -6.56 20.86
CA PHE A 424 1.43 -5.66 21.83
C PHE A 424 2.07 -6.41 23.00
N LYS A 425 3.29 -6.02 23.35
CA LYS A 425 3.94 -6.49 24.57
C LYS A 425 3.13 -6.04 25.78
N THR A 426 2.83 -6.96 26.69
CA THR A 426 2.03 -6.68 27.90
C THR A 426 2.77 -5.84 28.93
N ASP A 427 4.10 -5.89 28.92
CA ASP A 427 4.96 -5.32 29.97
C ASP A 427 5.68 -4.04 29.49
N SER A 428 5.16 -3.38 28.46
CA SER A 428 5.75 -2.17 27.89
C SER A 428 5.24 -0.90 28.57
N ASP A 429 6.16 -0.09 29.10
CA ASP A 429 5.86 1.27 29.59
C ASP A 429 5.89 2.32 28.46
N ALA A 430 6.18 1.92 27.21
CA ALA A 430 6.35 2.85 26.09
C ALA A 430 5.02 3.39 25.53
N PHE A 431 3.91 2.71 25.80
CA PHE A 431 2.58 3.08 25.30
C PHE A 431 1.45 2.60 26.22
N GLN A 432 0.29 3.24 26.12
CA GLN A 432 -0.91 2.94 26.89
C GLN A 432 -2.11 2.73 25.97
N VAL A 433 -2.77 1.57 26.07
CA VAL A 433 -3.99 1.25 25.31
C VAL A 433 -5.22 1.87 25.98
N LEU A 434 -5.94 2.71 25.25
CA LEU A 434 -7.16 3.40 25.68
C LEU A 434 -8.41 2.66 25.19
N GLY A 435 -8.67 1.48 25.77
CA GLY A 435 -9.64 0.50 25.24
C GLY A 435 -11.00 1.02 24.73
N GLN A 436 -11.72 1.85 25.49
CA GLN A 436 -13.11 2.25 25.15
C GLN A 436 -13.24 3.28 24.01
N PHE A 437 -12.12 3.83 23.52
CA PHE A 437 -12.11 4.84 22.47
C PHE A 437 -11.49 4.26 21.20
N GLY A 438 -12.20 4.36 20.06
CA GLY A 438 -11.76 3.75 18.81
C GLY A 438 -12.62 4.12 17.61
N TYR A 439 -12.13 3.78 16.41
CA TYR A 439 -12.81 4.05 15.14
C TYR A 439 -13.14 2.75 14.43
N ARG A 440 -14.37 2.60 13.94
CA ARG A 440 -14.76 1.41 13.18
C ARG A 440 -14.30 1.52 11.73
N THR A 441 -13.51 0.56 11.27
CA THR A 441 -13.01 0.46 9.88
C THR A 441 -13.52 -0.82 9.21
N LEU A 442 -13.26 -0.99 7.91
CA LEU A 442 -13.45 -2.29 7.24
C LEU A 442 -12.55 -3.40 7.81
N LYS A 443 -11.47 -3.03 8.52
CA LYS A 443 -10.56 -3.95 9.23
C LYS A 443 -10.96 -4.14 10.70
N SER A 444 -12.24 -3.95 11.04
CA SER A 444 -12.79 -3.89 12.40
C SER A 444 -12.48 -2.59 13.16
N VAL A 445 -12.74 -2.57 14.45
CA VAL A 445 -12.56 -1.41 15.34
C VAL A 445 -11.08 -1.22 15.64
N MET A 446 -10.56 -0.04 15.30
CA MET A 446 -9.23 0.39 15.71
C MET A 446 -9.28 0.89 17.15
N THR A 447 -8.29 0.52 17.96
CA THR A 447 -8.17 0.91 19.37
C THR A 447 -7.25 2.11 19.53
N ALA A 448 -7.65 3.08 20.33
CA ALA A 448 -6.81 4.22 20.66
C ALA A 448 -5.62 3.81 21.54
N VAL A 449 -4.44 4.33 21.23
CA VAL A 449 -3.20 4.08 21.97
C VAL A 449 -2.44 5.39 22.12
N LEU A 450 -2.00 5.69 23.34
CA LEU A 450 -1.09 6.79 23.64
C LEU A 450 0.34 6.29 23.66
N GLY A 451 1.25 6.99 22.99
CA GLY A 451 2.67 6.66 22.96
C GLY A 451 3.23 6.70 21.55
N SER A 452 4.51 7.09 21.44
CA SER A 452 5.19 7.28 20.17
C SER A 452 6.04 6.12 19.71
N CYS A 453 6.15 5.06 20.51
CA CYS A 453 6.75 3.80 20.10
C CYS A 453 5.85 2.67 20.58
N TRP A 454 5.31 1.89 19.65
CA TRP A 454 4.63 0.65 19.98
C TRP A 454 5.60 -0.50 19.88
N GLU A 455 5.72 -1.27 20.94
CA GLU A 455 6.50 -2.49 20.97
C GLU A 455 5.57 -3.69 20.82
N MET A 456 5.86 -4.52 19.83
CA MET A 456 5.10 -5.72 19.51
C MET A 456 6.01 -6.94 19.52
N GLN A 457 5.41 -8.09 19.77
CA GLN A 457 6.04 -9.39 19.75
C GLN A 457 5.09 -10.40 19.11
N ASP A 458 5.66 -11.29 18.31
CA ASP A 458 4.95 -12.43 17.74
C ASP A 458 5.82 -13.68 17.81
N SER A 459 5.18 -14.84 17.91
CA SER A 459 5.86 -16.13 17.89
C SER A 459 5.80 -16.68 16.47
N LEU A 460 6.96 -16.80 15.84
CA LEU A 460 7.08 -17.31 14.48
C LEU A 460 6.89 -18.83 14.46
N PRO A 461 6.08 -19.37 13.54
CA PRO A 461 6.03 -20.79 13.33
C PRO A 461 7.37 -21.28 12.76
N THR A 462 7.78 -22.48 13.16
CA THR A 462 8.92 -23.16 12.53
C THR A 462 8.53 -23.57 11.11
N ALA A 463 9.16 -22.97 10.11
CA ALA A 463 9.04 -23.37 8.71
C ALA A 463 10.25 -24.24 8.31
N SER A 464 10.00 -25.37 7.66
CA SER A 464 11.03 -26.27 7.13
C SER A 464 10.66 -26.76 5.74
N PHE A 465 11.68 -27.11 4.95
CA PHE A 465 11.47 -27.77 3.66
C PHE A 465 11.05 -29.23 3.80
N GLN A 466 11.29 -29.83 4.96
CA GLN A 466 10.96 -31.22 5.26
C GLN A 466 9.95 -31.31 6.41
N GLU A 467 9.06 -32.29 6.31
CA GLU A 467 8.21 -32.68 7.43
C GLU A 467 9.07 -33.44 8.46
N GLU A 468 9.21 -32.87 9.65
CA GLU A 468 9.91 -33.50 10.75
C GLU A 468 9.07 -34.64 11.34
N ASN A 469 9.72 -35.77 11.67
CA ASN A 469 9.10 -36.90 12.36
C ASN A 469 7.93 -37.59 11.63
N VAL A 470 7.72 -37.30 10.34
CA VAL A 470 6.74 -38.01 9.50
C VAL A 470 7.43 -39.16 8.77
N GLN A 471 6.99 -40.39 9.06
CA GLN A 471 7.37 -41.59 8.33
C GLN A 471 6.35 -41.85 7.22
N ILE A 472 6.83 -42.12 6.01
CA ILE A 472 5.96 -42.50 4.89
C ILE A 472 5.40 -43.88 5.18
N GLN A 473 4.08 -44.04 5.07
CA GLN A 473 3.45 -45.33 5.32
C GLN A 473 3.91 -46.34 4.25
N PRO A 474 4.42 -47.53 4.63
CA PRO A 474 5.09 -48.44 3.69
C PRO A 474 4.24 -48.83 2.47
N GLN A 475 2.92 -48.93 2.62
CA GLN A 475 2.02 -49.30 1.53
C GLN A 475 1.91 -48.24 0.42
N TYR A 476 2.32 -47.00 0.68
CA TYR A 476 2.31 -45.93 -0.32
C TYR A 476 3.68 -45.68 -0.95
N LEU A 477 4.76 -46.25 -0.41
CA LEU A 477 6.12 -45.94 -0.82
C LEU A 477 6.35 -46.16 -2.32
N GLU A 478 6.00 -47.34 -2.82
CA GLU A 478 6.14 -47.68 -4.25
C GLU A 478 5.25 -46.80 -5.14
N ALA A 479 4.02 -46.51 -4.72
CA ALA A 479 3.12 -45.64 -5.47
C ALA A 479 3.67 -44.21 -5.57
N ILE A 480 4.30 -43.71 -4.50
CA ILE A 480 4.94 -42.40 -4.49
C ILE A 480 6.18 -42.39 -5.39
N LYS A 481 7.02 -43.43 -5.36
CA LYS A 481 8.18 -43.55 -6.25
C LYS A 481 7.79 -43.56 -7.73
N VAL A 482 6.75 -44.31 -8.08
CA VAL A 482 6.20 -44.33 -9.45
C VAL A 482 5.66 -42.95 -9.84
N ALA A 483 4.92 -42.29 -8.95
CA ALA A 483 4.40 -40.94 -9.20
C ALA A 483 5.53 -39.92 -9.38
N LEU A 484 6.58 -39.98 -8.54
CA LEU A 484 7.75 -39.11 -8.64
C LEU A 484 8.50 -39.30 -9.96
N ALA A 485 8.74 -40.54 -10.37
CA ALA A 485 9.39 -40.84 -11.66
C ALA A 485 8.56 -40.34 -12.86
N ASN A 486 7.23 -40.41 -12.78
CA ASN A 486 6.36 -39.87 -13.83
C ASN A 486 6.36 -38.34 -13.85
N ASP A 487 6.24 -37.71 -12.69
CA ASP A 487 6.09 -36.26 -12.56
C ASP A 487 7.41 -35.49 -12.82
N SER A 488 8.55 -36.11 -12.55
CA SER A 488 9.91 -35.56 -12.81
C SER A 488 10.27 -35.47 -14.30
N ASN A 489 9.49 -36.11 -15.18
CA ASN A 489 9.65 -35.99 -16.63
C ASN A 489 8.94 -34.77 -17.22
N TYR A 490 8.15 -34.05 -16.41
CA TYR A 490 7.51 -32.82 -16.87
C TYR A 490 8.54 -31.72 -17.09
N THR A 491 8.52 -31.14 -18.29
CA THR A 491 9.37 -30.00 -18.67
C THR A 491 8.53 -28.73 -18.58
N PRO A 492 8.97 -27.68 -17.88
CA PRO A 492 8.32 -26.38 -17.91
C PRO A 492 8.26 -25.81 -19.34
N GLU A 493 7.11 -25.28 -19.72
CA GLU A 493 6.83 -24.77 -21.07
C GLU A 493 6.32 -23.32 -21.05
N ALA A 494 5.97 -22.80 -19.87
CA ALA A 494 5.44 -21.45 -19.75
C ALA A 494 6.48 -20.38 -20.13
N ASP A 495 6.05 -19.46 -21.00
CA ASP A 495 6.85 -18.33 -21.46
C ASP A 495 6.79 -17.12 -20.53
N ASP A 496 5.81 -17.05 -19.63
CA ASP A 496 5.64 -15.93 -18.67
C ASP A 496 6.16 -16.30 -17.27
N PRO A 497 6.66 -15.31 -16.50
CA PRO A 497 7.30 -15.57 -15.21
C PRO A 497 6.35 -16.15 -14.15
N TYR A 498 5.03 -15.96 -14.28
CA TYR A 498 4.07 -16.43 -13.29
C TYR A 498 3.82 -17.94 -13.44
N TYR A 499 3.44 -18.39 -14.63
CA TYR A 499 3.20 -19.82 -14.86
C TYR A 499 4.51 -20.60 -14.83
N PHE A 500 5.60 -20.04 -15.36
CA PHE A 500 6.92 -20.65 -15.25
C PHE A 500 7.33 -20.85 -13.79
N GLY A 501 7.14 -19.83 -12.94
CA GLY A 501 7.40 -19.93 -11.51
C GLY A 501 6.61 -21.07 -10.85
N LYS A 502 5.35 -21.29 -11.24
CA LYS A 502 4.54 -22.41 -10.73
C LYS A 502 5.06 -23.77 -11.19
N GLU A 503 5.41 -23.89 -12.47
CA GLU A 503 5.91 -25.12 -13.08
C GLU A 503 7.26 -25.53 -12.46
N ILE A 504 8.17 -24.58 -12.32
CA ILE A 504 9.50 -24.85 -11.75
C ILE A 504 9.44 -25.06 -10.24
N GLY A 505 8.56 -24.34 -9.52
CA GLY A 505 8.30 -24.57 -8.11
C GLY A 505 7.77 -25.97 -7.82
N ARG A 506 6.94 -26.53 -8.72
CA ARG A 506 6.51 -27.93 -8.66
C ARG A 506 7.71 -28.88 -8.77
N GLN A 507 8.57 -28.70 -9.76
CA GLN A 507 9.75 -29.54 -9.98
C GLN A 507 10.73 -29.46 -8.79
N ALA A 508 10.97 -28.27 -8.28
CA ALA A 508 11.77 -28.04 -7.06
C ALA A 508 11.21 -28.79 -5.84
N ARG A 509 9.88 -28.90 -5.69
CA ARG A 509 9.28 -29.71 -4.62
C ARG A 509 9.51 -31.21 -4.82
N LEU A 510 9.54 -31.70 -6.06
CA LEU A 510 9.84 -33.11 -6.34
C LEU A 510 11.27 -33.49 -5.98
N VAL A 511 12.24 -32.58 -6.14
CA VAL A 511 13.63 -32.77 -5.67
C VAL A 511 13.67 -33.09 -4.17
N LEU A 512 12.93 -32.35 -3.35
CA LEU A 512 12.83 -32.61 -1.90
C LEU A 512 12.22 -33.98 -1.60
N ILE A 513 11.24 -34.41 -2.40
CA ILE A 513 10.59 -35.71 -2.23
C ILE A 513 11.56 -36.83 -2.64
N ALA A 514 12.29 -36.68 -3.74
CA ALA A 514 13.31 -37.62 -4.18
C ALA A 514 14.40 -37.81 -3.12
N ASP A 515 14.88 -36.70 -2.54
CA ASP A 515 15.85 -36.73 -1.44
C ASP A 515 15.31 -37.49 -0.22
N LYS A 516 14.05 -37.25 0.16
CA LYS A 516 13.39 -37.95 1.27
C LYS A 516 13.22 -39.46 1.03
N LEU A 517 13.11 -39.89 -0.23
CA LEU A 517 12.97 -41.28 -0.64
C LEU A 517 14.31 -41.99 -0.90
N ASP A 518 15.43 -41.28 -0.74
CA ASP A 518 16.79 -41.72 -1.08
C ASP A 518 16.99 -42.02 -2.58
N GLU A 519 16.18 -41.41 -3.45
CA GLU A 519 16.25 -41.53 -4.92
C GLU A 519 17.29 -40.53 -5.50
N LYS A 520 18.56 -40.72 -5.12
CA LYS A 520 19.63 -39.71 -5.35
C LYS A 520 19.90 -39.41 -6.82
N GLU A 521 19.93 -40.43 -7.67
CA GLU A 521 20.18 -40.24 -9.11
C GLU A 521 19.09 -39.37 -9.73
N LEU A 522 17.82 -39.68 -9.45
CA LEU A 522 16.68 -38.91 -9.94
C LEU A 522 16.67 -37.47 -9.38
N ARG A 523 17.03 -37.32 -8.10
CA ARG A 523 17.17 -36.00 -7.46
C ARG A 523 18.21 -35.14 -8.18
N ASP A 524 19.39 -35.69 -8.45
CA ASP A 524 20.50 -34.97 -9.06
C ASP A 524 20.18 -34.63 -10.53
N ASP A 525 19.58 -35.56 -11.28
CA ASP A 525 19.08 -35.31 -12.64
C ASP A 525 18.05 -34.17 -12.69
N MET A 526 17.15 -34.09 -11.70
CA MET A 526 16.18 -32.99 -11.62
C MET A 526 16.85 -31.66 -11.28
N LEU A 527 17.88 -31.66 -10.42
CA LEU A 527 18.63 -30.44 -10.09
C LEU A 527 19.34 -29.87 -11.32
N ASP A 528 19.96 -30.72 -12.14
CA ASP A 528 20.61 -30.32 -13.39
C ASP A 528 19.58 -29.69 -14.36
N LYS A 529 18.40 -30.30 -14.49
CA LYS A 529 17.30 -29.74 -15.31
C LYS A 529 16.80 -28.40 -14.78
N LEU A 530 16.65 -28.25 -13.46
CA LEU A 530 16.22 -26.98 -12.85
C LEU A 530 17.22 -25.86 -13.19
N GLU A 531 18.53 -26.13 -13.10
CA GLU A 531 19.57 -25.17 -13.48
C GLU A 531 19.47 -24.79 -14.96
N GLU A 532 19.31 -25.78 -15.85
CA GLU A 532 19.15 -25.56 -17.28
C GLU A 532 17.94 -24.67 -17.59
N TRP A 533 16.79 -24.92 -16.95
CA TRP A 533 15.57 -24.15 -17.18
C TRP A 533 15.63 -22.73 -16.62
N LEU A 534 16.35 -22.50 -15.53
CA LEU A 534 16.47 -21.17 -14.90
C LEU A 534 17.50 -20.29 -15.57
N THR A 535 18.54 -20.88 -16.13
CA THR A 535 19.67 -20.14 -16.71
C THR A 535 19.21 -19.08 -17.74
N PRO A 536 18.30 -19.38 -18.69
CA PRO A 536 17.77 -18.39 -19.61
C PRO A 536 17.08 -17.19 -18.94
N TRP A 537 16.38 -17.40 -17.81
CA TRP A 537 15.73 -16.33 -17.06
C TRP A 537 16.73 -15.42 -16.36
N MET A 538 17.77 -16.01 -15.76
CA MET A 538 18.80 -15.26 -15.03
C MET A 538 19.74 -14.49 -15.96
N LEU A 539 19.96 -15.01 -17.18
CA LEU A 539 20.81 -14.39 -18.20
C LEU A 539 20.04 -13.49 -19.18
N GLY A 540 18.71 -13.41 -19.03
CA GLY A 540 17.84 -12.64 -19.90
C GLY A 540 17.80 -13.13 -21.35
N GLN A 541 17.89 -14.44 -21.56
CA GLN A 541 17.92 -15.09 -22.86
C GLN A 541 16.56 -15.67 -23.28
N ASN A 542 15.58 -15.74 -22.37
CA ASN A 542 14.22 -16.15 -22.71
C ASN A 542 13.42 -15.02 -23.37
N SER A 543 12.29 -15.39 -23.99
CA SER A 543 11.39 -14.50 -24.75
C SER A 543 10.79 -13.37 -23.92
N ASP A 544 10.56 -13.61 -22.62
CA ASP A 544 9.98 -12.68 -21.65
C ASP A 544 10.89 -12.47 -20.43
N HIS A 545 12.18 -12.25 -20.67
CA HIS A 545 13.14 -12.05 -19.59
C HIS A 545 12.86 -10.80 -18.73
N PHE A 546 13.50 -10.75 -17.56
CA PHE A 546 13.47 -9.56 -16.71
C PHE A 546 14.32 -8.42 -17.29
N VAL A 547 13.80 -7.21 -17.19
CA VAL A 547 14.47 -5.96 -17.51
C VAL A 547 14.48 -5.05 -16.28
N TYR A 548 15.46 -4.16 -16.20
CA TYR A 548 15.50 -3.16 -15.15
C TYR A 548 14.77 -1.88 -15.59
N ASP A 549 13.62 -1.62 -15.00
CA ASP A 549 12.88 -0.38 -15.20
C ASP A 549 13.56 0.77 -14.46
N ARG A 550 14.11 1.67 -15.24
CA ARG A 550 14.77 2.88 -14.79
C ARG A 550 13.82 4.02 -14.51
N SER A 551 12.52 3.95 -14.68
CA SER A 551 11.58 5.02 -14.30
C SER A 551 11.18 4.91 -12.83
N TRP A 552 10.83 3.72 -12.35
CA TRP A 552 10.49 3.48 -10.93
C TRP A 552 11.66 2.87 -10.14
N GLY A 553 12.52 2.08 -10.79
CA GLY A 553 13.74 1.53 -10.19
C GLY A 553 13.61 0.11 -9.67
N GLY A 554 13.04 -0.81 -10.46
CA GLY A 554 12.91 -2.23 -10.11
C GLY A 554 12.90 -3.14 -11.35
N LEU A 555 12.75 -4.45 -11.14
CA LEU A 555 12.75 -5.46 -12.21
C LEU A 555 11.33 -5.75 -12.69
N CYS A 556 11.12 -5.79 -14.00
CA CYS A 556 9.84 -6.12 -14.61
C CYS A 556 10.05 -7.17 -15.71
N SER A 557 9.02 -7.95 -16.04
CA SER A 557 9.00 -8.76 -17.27
C SER A 557 9.01 -7.86 -18.50
N LEU A 558 9.70 -8.30 -19.55
CA LEU A 558 9.83 -7.55 -20.79
C LEU A 558 8.47 -7.31 -21.47
N ASN A 559 7.64 -8.35 -21.54
CA ASN A 559 6.33 -8.30 -22.19
C ASN A 559 5.34 -7.52 -21.34
N GLY A 560 5.34 -7.71 -20.02
CA GLY A 560 4.55 -6.91 -19.09
C GLY A 560 4.84 -5.41 -19.22
N LEU A 561 6.12 -5.03 -19.34
CA LEU A 561 6.52 -3.63 -19.50
C LEU A 561 6.14 -3.05 -20.86
N LYS A 562 6.20 -3.86 -21.94
CA LYS A 562 5.78 -3.48 -23.30
C LYS A 562 4.27 -3.49 -23.51
N GLY A 563 3.53 -4.23 -22.68
CA GLY A 563 2.13 -4.57 -22.89
C GLY A 563 1.24 -3.34 -23.04
N VAL A 564 0.49 -3.29 -24.14
CA VAL A 564 -0.60 -2.31 -24.34
C VAL A 564 -1.73 -2.55 -23.32
N PHE A 565 -1.86 -3.78 -22.82
CA PHE A 565 -2.80 -4.17 -21.80
C PHE A 565 -2.09 -4.27 -20.44
N TRP A 566 -2.56 -3.49 -19.47
CA TRP A 566 -1.95 -3.38 -18.13
C TRP A 566 -1.92 -4.68 -17.32
N MET A 567 -2.64 -5.73 -17.77
CA MET A 567 -2.68 -7.06 -17.17
C MET A 567 -1.79 -8.09 -17.87
N THR A 568 -1.00 -7.71 -18.89
CA THR A 568 0.04 -8.61 -19.42
C THR A 568 0.96 -9.07 -18.27
N ASP A 569 1.23 -10.37 -18.21
CA ASP A 569 1.91 -11.04 -17.10
C ASP A 569 1.31 -10.72 -15.74
N PHE A 570 -0.03 -10.70 -15.68
CA PHE A 570 -0.81 -10.31 -14.49
C PHE A 570 -0.46 -8.92 -13.96
N GLY A 571 0.04 -8.03 -14.83
CA GLY A 571 0.47 -6.68 -14.46
C GLY A 571 1.86 -6.61 -13.85
N ASN A 572 2.74 -7.60 -14.08
CA ASN A 572 4.13 -7.57 -13.61
C ASN A 572 4.87 -6.31 -14.08
N GLY A 573 4.65 -5.89 -15.34
CA GLY A 573 5.18 -4.64 -15.86
C GLY A 573 4.78 -3.40 -15.05
N TRP A 574 3.63 -3.47 -14.37
CA TRP A 574 3.05 -2.43 -13.52
C TRP A 574 3.30 -2.69 -12.03
N TYR A 575 4.34 -3.48 -11.72
CA TYR A 575 4.73 -3.88 -10.37
C TYR A 575 3.69 -4.69 -9.59
N ASN A 576 2.74 -5.31 -10.28
CA ASN A 576 1.80 -6.23 -9.63
C ASN A 576 2.44 -7.63 -9.45
N ASP A 577 2.14 -8.28 -8.32
CA ASP A 577 2.45 -9.68 -8.03
C ASP A 577 3.94 -10.11 -8.11
N HIS A 578 4.90 -9.19 -8.04
CA HIS A 578 6.34 -9.50 -8.05
C HIS A 578 6.76 -10.53 -6.98
N VAL A 579 6.22 -10.40 -5.76
CA VAL A 579 6.50 -11.33 -4.65
C VAL A 579 6.04 -12.76 -4.96
N ARG A 580 4.97 -12.92 -5.74
CA ARG A 580 4.42 -14.23 -6.07
C ARG A 580 5.34 -14.99 -7.04
N SER A 581 5.99 -14.28 -7.96
CA SER A 581 7.00 -14.86 -8.86
C SER A 581 8.30 -15.22 -8.12
N LEU A 582 8.69 -14.46 -7.09
CA LEU A 582 9.90 -14.75 -6.30
C LEU A 582 9.79 -15.99 -5.39
N HIS A 583 8.60 -16.37 -4.95
CA HIS A 583 8.40 -17.54 -4.08
C HIS A 583 8.88 -18.85 -4.73
N ALA A 584 8.82 -18.92 -6.07
CA ALA A 584 9.39 -20.02 -6.84
C ALA A 584 10.93 -19.99 -6.81
N ALA A 585 11.53 -18.80 -6.97
CA ALA A 585 12.98 -18.61 -6.99
C ALA A 585 13.65 -18.82 -5.62
N SER A 586 13.00 -18.46 -4.51
CA SER A 586 13.55 -18.67 -3.16
C SER A 586 13.67 -20.15 -2.77
N LEU A 587 12.75 -20.99 -3.26
CA LEU A 587 12.82 -22.45 -3.11
C LEU A 587 14.05 -23.01 -3.84
N ILE A 588 14.35 -22.47 -5.02
CA ILE A 588 15.49 -22.88 -5.85
C ILE A 588 16.83 -22.50 -5.20
N VAL A 589 16.99 -21.25 -4.75
CA VAL A 589 18.24 -20.78 -4.12
C VAL A 589 18.57 -21.64 -2.90
N THR A 590 17.56 -22.00 -2.10
CA THR A 590 17.77 -22.83 -0.91
C THR A 590 18.09 -24.29 -1.25
N LEU A 591 17.52 -24.84 -2.33
CA LEU A 591 17.86 -26.18 -2.82
C LEU A 591 19.27 -26.27 -3.39
N MET A 592 19.72 -25.23 -4.09
CA MET A 592 21.09 -25.13 -4.59
C MET A 592 22.12 -24.86 -3.46
N ASP A 593 21.76 -24.10 -2.43
CA ASP A 593 22.64 -23.76 -1.29
C ASP A 593 22.70 -24.89 -0.23
N SER A 594 21.61 -25.64 -0.03
CA SER A 594 21.59 -26.84 0.83
C SER A 594 22.48 -27.96 0.30
N GLN A 595 22.65 -28.09 -1.02
CA GLN A 595 23.65 -28.98 -1.61
C GLN A 595 25.08 -28.48 -1.34
N SER A 596 25.29 -27.17 -1.26
CA SER A 596 26.60 -26.57 -0.89
C SER A 596 26.93 -26.78 0.60
N THR A 597 25.92 -26.86 1.46
CA THR A 597 26.09 -27.05 2.91
C THR A 597 26.11 -28.53 3.33
N VAL A 598 25.37 -29.40 2.62
CA VAL A 598 25.32 -30.85 2.91
C VAL A 598 26.53 -31.60 2.35
N LEU A 599 27.14 -31.15 1.24
CA LEU A 599 28.43 -31.71 0.79
C LEU A 599 29.62 -31.37 1.70
N LEU A 600 29.48 -30.42 2.63
CA LEU A 600 30.55 -30.06 3.57
C LEU A 600 30.62 -30.97 4.82
N CYS A 601 29.67 -31.89 5.04
CA CYS A 601 29.64 -32.70 6.27
C CYS A 601 29.54 -34.22 6.10
N SER A 602 29.55 -34.79 4.89
CA SER A 602 29.63 -36.26 4.74
C SER A 602 30.49 -36.69 3.55
N THR A 603 31.72 -37.09 3.88
CA THR A 603 32.51 -38.12 3.19
C THR A 603 32.74 -37.96 1.68
N SER A 604 33.92 -37.50 1.28
CA SER A 604 35.01 -38.40 0.83
C SER A 604 36.01 -37.72 -0.11
N THR A 605 37.24 -38.23 -0.03
CA THR A 605 38.36 -38.05 -0.96
C THR A 605 37.95 -38.26 -2.42
N THR A 606 37.66 -37.19 -3.16
CA THR A 606 38.06 -37.00 -4.58
C THR A 606 37.63 -35.61 -5.06
N ALA A 607 38.60 -34.83 -5.55
CA ALA A 607 38.52 -33.37 -5.69
C ALA A 607 37.96 -32.88 -7.04
N THR A 608 36.97 -33.56 -7.63
CA THR A 608 36.55 -33.26 -9.02
C THR A 608 35.11 -32.75 -9.17
N SER A 609 34.23 -32.90 -8.17
CA SER A 609 32.85 -32.41 -8.21
C SER A 609 32.59 -31.10 -7.45
N CYS A 610 33.59 -30.56 -6.76
CA CYS A 610 33.43 -29.43 -5.83
C CYS A 610 33.49 -28.03 -6.50
N THR A 611 33.84 -27.94 -7.79
CA THR A 611 34.19 -26.65 -8.43
C THR A 611 33.08 -26.00 -9.25
N ARG A 612 31.94 -26.66 -9.48
CA ARG A 612 30.81 -26.08 -10.26
C ARG A 612 29.81 -25.31 -9.40
N SER A 613 29.50 -25.76 -8.19
CA SER A 613 28.49 -25.15 -7.31
C SER A 613 28.91 -23.78 -6.72
N LEU A 614 30.22 -23.57 -6.52
CA LEU A 614 30.76 -22.34 -5.90
C LEU A 614 30.67 -21.09 -6.79
N SER A 615 30.61 -21.22 -8.12
CA SER A 615 30.50 -20.05 -9.01
C SER A 615 29.10 -19.43 -9.04
N TRP A 616 28.07 -20.22 -8.73
CA TRP A 616 26.68 -19.79 -8.82
C TRP A 616 26.19 -19.13 -7.52
N ALA A 617 26.57 -19.68 -6.36
CA ALA A 617 26.21 -19.14 -5.05
C ALA A 617 26.72 -17.69 -4.81
N ASN A 618 27.91 -17.37 -5.34
CA ASN A 618 28.50 -16.02 -5.23
C ASN A 618 27.82 -14.96 -6.13
N THR A 619 26.98 -15.38 -7.08
CA THR A 619 26.28 -14.46 -8.00
C THR A 619 24.85 -14.15 -7.55
N VAL A 620 24.31 -14.89 -6.57
CA VAL A 620 22.87 -14.87 -6.19
C VAL A 620 22.62 -14.59 -4.69
N GLN A 621 23.65 -14.42 -3.85
CA GLN A 621 23.46 -14.01 -2.45
C GLN A 621 23.47 -12.48 -2.25
N PRO A 622 22.39 -11.85 -1.76
CA PRO A 622 22.50 -10.74 -0.84
C PRO A 622 22.65 -11.29 0.58
N SER A 623 23.78 -10.99 1.21
CA SER A 623 23.99 -11.30 2.62
C SER A 623 23.00 -10.49 3.48
N LEU A 624 22.07 -11.18 4.14
CA LEU A 624 21.28 -10.62 5.24
C LEU A 624 22.15 -10.69 6.51
N LYS A 625 23.07 -9.74 6.67
CA LYS A 625 23.70 -9.44 7.97
C LYS A 625 23.77 -7.94 8.21
N HIS A 626 23.07 -7.54 9.27
CA HIS A 626 23.16 -6.30 10.06
C HIS A 626 23.83 -5.07 9.43
N THR A 627 23.04 -4.02 9.24
CA THR A 627 23.53 -2.63 9.31
C THR A 627 22.76 -1.84 10.37
N ARG A 628 23.50 -1.35 11.37
CA ARG A 628 23.09 -0.28 12.29
C ARG A 628 23.10 1.07 11.54
N PRO A 629 22.31 2.06 11.98
CA PRO A 629 22.05 3.27 11.21
C PRO A 629 23.19 4.29 11.25
N LEU A 630 23.37 4.98 10.12
CA LEU A 630 23.79 6.39 10.07
C LEU A 630 22.73 7.17 9.29
#